data_AF-A0A2D4YCI8-F1
#
_entry.id   AF-A0A2D4YCI8-F1
#
_cell.length_a   1.000
_cell.length_b   1.000
_cell.length_c   1.000
_cell.angle_alpha   90.00
_cell.angle_beta   90.00
_cell.angle_gamma   90.00
#
_symmetry.space_group_name_H-M   'P 1'
#
loop_
_entity.id
_entity.type
_entity.pdbx_description
1 polymer ?
#
loop_
_entity_poly.entity_id
_entity_poly.type
_entity_poly.pdbx_seq_one_letter_code
_entity_poly.pdbx_strand_id
1 'polypeptide(L)'
;MRDYITHEWFTVLTVFGIFAITMAKYLNTLRFGDFISIIGNSKYLKIYSKDQKFIDPFDGLLFLNLVFSGSIFLFFCYSTFVSPLAFELISFLKLLLAVATVVIIKTLLERLIASLFEIDSIIDAYLFQKMTFLNYSGLVLVFSNLLLLYTGTNPKIVIITSFIVIFLINLIGFATSFRNYQKIINPNFFYFLLYLCALEIAPYVLLYKVISEYNI
;
A
#
# COMPACT_ATOMS: atom_id res chain seq x y z
N MET A 1 36.31 12.60 -5.02
CA MET A 1 35.75 11.30 -4.62
C MET A 1 34.32 11.57 -4.22
N ARG A 2 33.32 10.94 -4.84
CA ARG A 2 31.93 11.07 -4.39
C ARG A 2 31.84 10.37 -3.04
N ASP A 3 31.51 11.10 -1.98
CA ASP A 3 31.12 10.51 -0.71
C ASP A 3 29.89 9.63 -0.98
N TYR A 4 30.10 8.32 -1.07
CA TYR A 4 29.03 7.34 -1.11
C TYR A 4 28.40 7.33 0.27
N ILE A 5 27.51 8.29 0.53
CA ILE A 5 26.61 8.26 1.68
C ILE A 5 25.94 6.88 1.65
N THR A 6 26.10 6.17 2.76
CA THR A 6 25.79 4.76 3.00
C THR A 6 24.32 4.44 2.68
N HIS A 7 24.03 4.14 1.40
CA HIS A 7 22.74 3.61 0.95
C HIS A 7 22.63 2.09 1.09
N GLU A 8 23.64 1.43 1.67
CA GLU A 8 23.74 -0.04 1.76
C GLU A 8 22.48 -0.67 2.38
N TRP A 9 21.95 -0.08 3.44
CA TRP A 9 20.74 -0.58 4.09
C TRP A 9 19.49 -0.45 3.21
N PHE A 10 19.35 0.64 2.45
CA PHE A 10 18.25 0.79 1.49
C PHE A 10 18.36 -0.20 0.34
N THR A 11 19.58 -0.46 -0.15
CA THR A 11 19.86 -1.49 -1.15
C THR A 11 19.46 -2.86 -0.63
N VAL A 12 19.89 -3.23 0.58
CA VAL A 12 19.57 -4.52 1.22
C VAL A 12 18.05 -4.71 1.33
N LEU A 13 17.32 -3.69 1.82
CA LEU A 13 15.88 -3.76 1.95
C LEU A 13 15.15 -3.84 0.59
N THR A 14 15.65 -3.14 -0.42
CA THR A 14 15.10 -3.23 -1.78
C THR A 14 15.31 -4.63 -2.36
N VAL A 15 16.47 -5.24 -2.15
CA VAL A 15 16.76 -6.63 -2.55
C VAL A 15 15.83 -7.60 -1.83
N PHE A 16 15.60 -7.42 -0.53
CA PHE A 16 14.63 -8.23 0.20
C PHE A 16 13.19 -8.06 -0.34
N GLY A 17 12.79 -6.85 -0.73
CA GLY A 17 11.50 -6.61 -1.38
C GLY A 17 11.36 -7.35 -2.70
N ILE A 18 12.39 -7.28 -3.55
CA ILE A 18 12.45 -8.04 -4.82
C ILE A 18 12.41 -9.54 -4.55
N PHE A 19 13.16 -10.03 -3.56
CA PHE A 19 13.15 -11.43 -3.17
C PHE A 19 11.74 -11.88 -2.77
N ALA A 20 11.01 -11.08 -1.98
CA ALA A 20 9.63 -11.37 -1.61
C ALA A 20 8.69 -11.45 -2.83
N ILE A 21 8.84 -10.55 -3.81
CA ILE A 21 8.09 -10.61 -5.08
C ILE A 21 8.41 -11.90 -5.84
N THR A 22 9.69 -12.27 -5.94
CA THR A 22 10.09 -13.50 -6.63
C THR A 22 9.57 -14.75 -5.95
N MET A 23 9.53 -14.78 -4.62
CA MET A 23 8.91 -15.88 -3.88
C MET A 23 7.41 -15.93 -4.07
N ALA A 24 6.71 -14.79 -4.12
CA ALA A 24 5.28 -14.77 -4.42
C ALA A 24 5.00 -15.38 -5.81
N LYS A 25 5.82 -15.03 -6.81
CA LYS A 25 5.76 -15.64 -8.15
C LYS A 25 6.05 -17.14 -8.11
N TYR A 26 7.02 -17.60 -7.32
CA TYR A 26 7.37 -19.00 -7.20
C TYR A 26 6.24 -19.83 -6.56
N LEU A 27 5.59 -19.32 -5.52
CA LEU A 27 4.48 -20.02 -4.85
C LEU A 27 3.28 -20.25 -5.79
N ASN A 28 2.93 -19.25 -6.61
CA ASN A 28 1.83 -19.39 -7.54
C ASN A 28 2.02 -18.50 -8.79
N THR A 29 2.61 -19.07 -9.83
CA THR A 29 2.92 -18.38 -11.09
C THR A 29 1.65 -17.93 -11.83
N LEU A 30 0.61 -18.76 -11.84
CA LEU A 30 -0.66 -18.46 -12.50
C LEU A 30 -1.35 -17.26 -11.81
N ARG A 31 -1.45 -17.31 -10.49
CA ARG A 31 -2.02 -16.22 -9.69
C ARG A 31 -1.21 -14.93 -9.81
N PHE A 32 0.12 -15.02 -9.87
CA PHE A 32 0.98 -13.85 -10.07
C PHE A 32 0.78 -13.21 -11.46
N GLY A 33 0.58 -14.02 -12.50
CA GLY A 33 0.23 -13.53 -13.83
C GLY A 33 -1.11 -12.79 -13.85
N ASP A 34 -2.13 -13.37 -13.21
CA ASP A 34 -3.43 -12.72 -13.04
C ASP A 34 -3.30 -11.41 -12.24
N PHE A 35 -2.47 -11.40 -11.18
CA PHE A 35 -2.19 -10.21 -10.34
C PHE A 35 -1.53 -9.06 -11.10
N ILE A 36 -0.52 -9.33 -11.94
CA ILE A 36 0.10 -8.27 -12.76
C ILE A 36 -0.92 -7.64 -13.72
N SER A 37 -1.85 -8.44 -14.23
CA SER A 37 -2.85 -7.96 -15.19
C SER A 37 -4.04 -7.21 -14.57
N ILE A 38 -4.01 -6.90 -13.27
CA ILE A 38 -5.18 -6.42 -12.52
C ILE A 38 -5.75 -5.08 -12.99
N ILE A 39 -4.89 -4.19 -13.52
CA ILE A 39 -5.33 -2.88 -14.05
C ILE A 39 -6.21 -3.05 -15.30
N GLY A 40 -5.93 -4.06 -16.13
CA GLY A 40 -6.68 -4.34 -17.35
C GLY A 40 -7.72 -5.44 -17.21
N ASN A 41 -7.58 -6.33 -16.21
CA ASN A 41 -8.40 -7.52 -16.06
C ASN A 41 -8.84 -7.75 -14.60
N SER A 42 -10.15 -7.69 -14.38
CA SER A 42 -10.78 -7.95 -13.07
C SER A 42 -10.85 -9.45 -12.70
N LYS A 43 -10.32 -10.35 -13.53
CA LYS A 43 -10.32 -11.81 -13.29
C LYS A 43 -9.70 -12.18 -11.95
N TYR A 44 -8.56 -11.56 -11.60
CA TYR A 44 -7.90 -11.80 -10.30
C TYR A 44 -8.86 -11.53 -9.14
N LEU A 45 -9.49 -10.35 -9.15
CA LEU A 45 -10.42 -9.93 -8.12
C LEU A 45 -11.61 -10.88 -7.99
N LYS A 46 -12.18 -11.35 -9.11
CA LYS A 46 -13.39 -12.19 -9.09
C LYS A 46 -13.14 -13.62 -8.60
N ILE A 47 -11.98 -14.19 -8.95
CA ILE A 47 -11.65 -15.57 -8.60
C ILE A 47 -11.13 -15.62 -7.16
N TYR A 48 -10.10 -14.83 -6.85
CA TYR A 48 -9.37 -14.98 -5.59
C TYR A 48 -10.01 -14.25 -4.41
N SER A 49 -10.98 -13.35 -4.65
CA SER A 49 -11.76 -12.75 -3.56
C SER A 49 -12.72 -13.73 -2.88
N LYS A 50 -13.15 -14.80 -3.57
CA LYS A 50 -14.10 -15.79 -3.01
C LYS A 50 -13.40 -16.86 -2.18
N ASP A 51 -12.17 -17.20 -2.54
CA ASP A 51 -11.36 -18.23 -1.89
C ASP A 51 -10.36 -17.64 -0.88
N GLN A 52 -10.55 -16.37 -0.49
CA GLN A 52 -9.58 -15.67 0.35
C GLN A 52 -9.56 -16.28 1.75
N LYS A 53 -8.37 -16.74 2.15
CA LYS A 53 -8.09 -17.12 3.55
C LYS A 53 -7.65 -15.90 4.34
N PHE A 54 -7.89 -15.91 5.65
CA PHE A 54 -7.49 -14.82 6.54
C PHE A 54 -5.98 -14.50 6.46
N ILE A 55 -5.14 -15.53 6.34
CA ILE A 55 -3.70 -15.44 6.09
C ILE A 55 -3.39 -16.23 4.82
N ASP A 56 -2.91 -15.53 3.80
CA ASP A 56 -2.43 -16.13 2.56
C ASP A 56 -0.93 -15.80 2.39
N PRO A 57 -0.05 -16.81 2.28
CA PRO A 57 1.38 -16.57 2.11
C PRO A 57 1.71 -15.78 0.84
N PHE A 58 0.91 -15.90 -0.22
CA PHE A 58 1.10 -15.13 -1.45
C PHE A 58 0.90 -13.63 -1.21
N ASP A 59 -0.23 -13.25 -0.59
CA ASP A 59 -0.53 -11.85 -0.29
C ASP A 59 0.41 -11.29 0.79
N GLY A 60 0.82 -12.12 1.75
CA GLY A 60 1.78 -11.75 2.80
C GLY A 60 3.16 -11.37 2.25
N LEU A 61 3.67 -12.09 1.24
CA LEU A 61 4.93 -11.74 0.58
C LEU A 61 4.83 -10.42 -0.20
N LEU A 62 3.72 -10.19 -0.91
CA LEU A 62 3.49 -8.93 -1.61
C LEU A 62 3.34 -7.76 -0.65
N PHE A 63 2.68 -7.99 0.50
CA PHE A 63 2.56 -7.00 1.57
C PHE A 63 3.92 -6.67 2.19
N LEU A 64 4.79 -7.66 2.40
CA LEU A 64 6.14 -7.45 2.90
C LEU A 64 6.95 -6.56 1.93
N ASN A 65 6.85 -6.81 0.62
CA ASN A 65 7.44 -5.91 -0.39
C ASN A 65 6.90 -4.48 -0.31
N LEU A 66 5.58 -4.32 -0.14
CA LEU A 66 4.94 -3.02 0.02
C LEU A 66 5.48 -2.28 1.24
N VAL A 67 5.63 -2.95 2.39
CA VAL A 67 6.17 -2.34 3.62
C VAL A 67 7.59 -1.84 3.38
N PHE A 68 8.49 -2.67 2.85
CA PHE A 68 9.88 -2.25 2.60
C PHE A 68 9.95 -1.10 1.60
N SER A 69 9.27 -1.24 0.46
CA SER A 69 9.31 -0.23 -0.59
C SER A 69 8.64 1.07 -0.18
N GLY A 70 7.52 0.99 0.55
CA GLY A 70 6.79 2.12 1.09
C GLY A 70 7.59 2.90 2.12
N SER A 71 8.27 2.21 3.04
CA SER A 71 9.10 2.88 4.06
C SER A 71 10.32 3.59 3.47
N ILE A 72 11.00 2.97 2.50
CA ILE A 72 12.11 3.62 1.78
C ILE A 72 11.61 4.86 1.05
N PHE A 73 10.50 4.73 0.31
CA PHE A 73 9.94 5.84 -0.44
C PHE A 73 9.51 6.99 0.47
N LEU A 74 8.88 6.69 1.60
CA LEU A 74 8.41 7.67 2.57
C LEU A 74 9.59 8.41 3.25
N PHE A 75 10.70 7.71 3.51
CA PHE A 75 11.94 8.34 3.97
C PHE A 75 12.46 9.36 2.94
N PHE A 76 12.51 9.00 1.65
CA PHE A 76 12.92 9.92 0.58
C PHE A 76 11.97 11.10 0.42
N CYS A 77 10.66 10.90 0.54
CA CYS A 77 9.66 11.97 0.56
C CYS A 77 9.96 12.98 1.66
N TYR A 78 10.13 12.50 2.91
CA TYR A 78 10.43 13.37 4.05
C TYR A 78 11.74 14.13 3.83
N SER A 79 12.81 13.42 3.45
CA SER A 79 14.13 14.02 3.25
C SER A 79 14.17 15.05 2.13
N THR A 80 13.27 14.96 1.15
CA THR A 80 13.27 15.84 -0.04
C THR A 80 12.37 17.06 0.14
N PHE A 81 11.23 16.93 0.84
CA PHE A 81 10.22 17.98 0.94
C PHE A 81 10.14 18.68 2.29
N VAL A 82 10.57 18.03 3.39
CA VAL A 82 10.45 18.59 4.74
C VAL A 82 11.81 19.10 5.22
N SER A 83 12.75 18.19 5.47
CA SER A 83 14.09 18.52 5.93
C SER A 83 15.06 17.40 5.56
N PRO A 84 16.30 17.71 5.16
CA PRO A 84 17.30 16.68 4.91
C PRO A 84 17.52 15.84 6.17
N LEU A 85 17.20 14.56 6.09
CA LEU A 85 17.28 13.64 7.23
C LEU A 85 18.49 12.73 7.04
N ALA A 86 19.42 12.74 8.01
CA ALA A 86 20.51 11.79 8.04
C ALA A 86 19.94 10.37 8.29
N PHE A 87 20.46 9.38 7.57
CA PHE A 87 20.00 8.01 7.75
C PHE A 87 20.51 7.44 9.09
N GLU A 88 19.57 6.94 9.88
CA GLU A 88 19.86 6.19 11.10
C GLU A 88 19.03 4.90 11.10
N LEU A 89 19.69 3.75 11.21
CA LEU A 89 19.06 2.43 11.04
C LEU A 89 17.92 2.18 12.03
N ILE A 90 18.11 2.54 13.31
CA ILE A 90 17.10 2.33 14.35
C ILE A 90 15.84 3.17 14.08
N SER A 91 16.04 4.43 13.71
CA SER A 91 14.95 5.35 13.35
C SER A 91 14.21 4.88 12.09
N PHE A 92 14.94 4.36 11.09
CA PHE A 92 14.33 3.78 9.90
C PHE A 92 13.56 2.48 10.20
N LEU A 93 14.06 1.59 11.06
CA LEU A 93 13.33 0.38 11.46
C LEU A 93 12.04 0.70 12.22
N LYS A 94 12.04 1.76 13.04
CA LYS A 94 10.80 2.29 13.66
C LYS A 94 9.80 2.75 12.60
N LEU A 95 10.26 3.46 11.57
CA LEU A 95 9.41 3.87 10.44
C LEU A 95 8.81 2.67 9.71
N LEU A 96 9.64 1.65 9.45
CA LEU A 96 9.23 0.41 8.80
C LEU A 96 8.15 -0.32 9.61
N LEU A 97 8.38 -0.49 10.90
CA LEU A 97 7.42 -1.10 11.81
C LEU A 97 6.12 -0.28 11.89
N ALA A 98 6.23 1.05 11.93
CA ALA A 98 5.07 1.94 11.97
C ALA A 98 4.21 1.79 10.71
N VAL A 99 4.82 1.78 9.52
CA VAL A 99 4.10 1.58 8.25
C VAL A 99 3.37 0.23 8.23
N ALA A 100 4.05 -0.86 8.63
CA ALA A 100 3.44 -2.18 8.69
C ALA A 100 2.26 -2.22 9.68
N THR A 101 2.47 -1.67 10.88
CA THR A 101 1.49 -1.67 11.96
C THR A 101 0.25 -0.86 11.59
N VAL A 102 0.41 0.32 10.99
CA VAL A 102 -0.71 1.15 10.54
C VAL A 102 -1.57 0.42 9.52
N VAL A 103 -0.97 -0.26 8.54
CA VAL A 103 -1.75 -1.00 7.55
C VAL A 103 -2.46 -2.20 8.20
N ILE A 104 -1.77 -2.97 9.05
CA ILE A 104 -2.36 -4.13 9.73
C ILE A 104 -3.51 -3.71 10.65
N ILE A 105 -3.28 -2.75 11.56
CA ILE A 105 -4.31 -2.27 12.50
C ILE A 105 -5.51 -1.75 11.73
N LYS A 106 -5.29 -0.96 10.66
CA LYS A 106 -6.38 -0.46 9.82
C LYS A 106 -7.20 -1.64 9.29
N THR A 107 -6.57 -2.60 8.62
CA THR A 107 -7.29 -3.78 8.06
C THR A 107 -8.04 -4.61 9.11
N LEU A 108 -7.48 -4.77 10.31
CA LEU A 108 -8.14 -5.50 11.40
C LEU A 108 -9.36 -4.75 11.95
N LEU A 109 -9.29 -3.42 12.06
CA LEU A 109 -10.43 -2.61 12.47
C LEU A 109 -11.57 -2.67 11.44
N GLU A 110 -11.25 -2.59 10.15
CA GLU A 110 -12.27 -2.69 9.09
C GLU A 110 -12.97 -4.06 9.11
N ARG A 111 -12.23 -5.14 9.39
CA ARG A 111 -12.79 -6.49 9.59
C ARG A 111 -13.65 -6.62 10.84
N LEU A 112 -13.21 -6.06 11.97
CA LEU A 112 -13.97 -6.13 13.22
C LEU A 112 -15.32 -5.43 13.07
N ILE A 113 -15.34 -4.28 12.41
CA ILE A 113 -16.57 -3.55 12.12
C ILE A 113 -17.48 -4.36 11.20
N ALA A 114 -16.92 -5.03 10.18
CA ALA A 114 -17.71 -5.90 9.31
C ALA A 114 -18.47 -6.99 10.07
N SER A 115 -17.78 -7.61 11.03
CA SER A 115 -18.34 -8.67 11.87
C SER A 115 -19.43 -8.14 12.79
N LEU A 116 -19.27 -6.94 13.35
CA LEU A 116 -20.30 -6.29 14.18
C LEU A 116 -21.59 -5.97 13.42
N PHE A 117 -21.49 -5.72 12.11
CA PHE A 117 -22.62 -5.38 11.24
C PHE A 117 -23.11 -6.57 10.40
N GLU A 118 -22.57 -7.78 10.59
CA GLU A 118 -22.90 -9.00 9.84
C GLU A 118 -22.76 -8.84 8.30
N ILE A 119 -21.81 -8.01 7.86
CA ILE A 119 -21.53 -7.72 6.44
C ILE A 119 -20.14 -8.20 6.00
N ASP A 120 -19.61 -9.22 6.67
CA ASP A 120 -18.26 -9.78 6.46
C ASP A 120 -17.98 -10.09 4.99
N SER A 121 -18.91 -10.76 4.29
CA SER A 121 -18.72 -11.18 2.90
C SER A 121 -18.45 -10.03 1.92
N ILE A 122 -19.04 -8.85 2.16
CA ILE A 122 -18.88 -7.69 1.28
C ILE A 122 -17.59 -6.95 1.65
N ILE A 123 -17.35 -6.77 2.96
CA ILE A 123 -16.18 -6.03 3.43
C ILE A 123 -14.90 -6.84 3.18
N ASP A 124 -14.85 -8.15 3.44
CA ASP A 124 -13.65 -8.94 3.15
C ASP A 124 -13.27 -8.89 1.68
N ALA A 125 -14.27 -8.94 0.79
CA ALA A 125 -14.05 -8.84 -0.64
C ALA A 125 -13.58 -7.43 -1.07
N TYR A 126 -14.08 -6.38 -0.42
CA TYR A 126 -13.59 -5.00 -0.57
C TYR A 126 -12.14 -4.86 -0.06
N LEU A 127 -11.84 -5.39 1.12
CA LEU A 127 -10.53 -5.35 1.76
C LEU A 127 -9.48 -6.09 0.93
N PHE A 128 -9.84 -7.25 0.39
CA PHE A 128 -9.01 -8.00 -0.54
C PHE A 128 -8.61 -7.14 -1.74
N GLN A 129 -9.61 -6.52 -2.38
CA GLN A 129 -9.37 -5.67 -3.53
C GLN A 129 -8.48 -4.48 -3.17
N LYS A 130 -8.79 -3.77 -2.09
CA LYS A 130 -8.01 -2.63 -1.58
C LYS A 130 -6.55 -3.02 -1.30
N MET A 131 -6.33 -4.11 -0.58
CA MET A 131 -4.98 -4.62 -0.29
C MET A 131 -4.26 -5.05 -1.57
N THR A 132 -4.97 -5.62 -2.55
CA THR A 132 -4.36 -6.03 -3.82
C THR A 132 -3.84 -4.83 -4.62
N PHE A 133 -4.62 -3.74 -4.73
CA PHE A 133 -4.16 -2.52 -5.41
C PHE A 133 -3.04 -1.81 -4.65
N LEU A 134 -3.06 -1.86 -3.31
CA LEU A 134 -1.97 -1.34 -2.49
C LEU A 134 -0.68 -2.16 -2.70
N ASN A 135 -0.77 -3.48 -2.69
CA ASN A 135 0.34 -4.39 -2.99
C ASN A 135 0.89 -4.19 -4.41
N TYR A 136 0.01 -3.94 -5.39
CA TYR A 136 0.42 -3.59 -6.75
C TYR A 136 1.19 -2.26 -6.79
N SER A 137 0.76 -1.26 -6.01
CA SER A 137 1.51 -0.01 -5.83
C SER A 137 2.90 -0.27 -5.24
N GLY A 138 3.04 -1.28 -4.37
CA GLY A 138 4.32 -1.77 -3.86
C GLY A 138 5.29 -2.22 -4.96
N LEU A 139 4.81 -2.79 -6.07
CA LEU A 139 5.66 -3.14 -7.21
C LEU A 139 6.23 -1.89 -7.91
N VAL A 140 5.38 -0.87 -8.09
CA VAL A 140 5.78 0.41 -8.71
C VAL A 140 6.76 1.16 -7.81
N LEU A 141 6.58 1.07 -6.50
CA LEU A 141 7.48 1.66 -5.51
C LEU A 141 8.88 1.06 -5.57
N VAL A 142 9.04 -0.24 -5.82
CA VAL A 142 10.37 -0.85 -6.03
C VAL A 142 11.09 -0.14 -7.17
N PHE A 143 10.42 0.03 -8.32
CA PHE A 143 11.02 0.70 -9.47
C PHE A 143 11.37 2.17 -9.17
N SER A 144 10.47 2.86 -8.47
CA SER A 144 10.68 4.26 -8.06
C SER A 144 11.87 4.41 -7.11
N ASN A 145 12.03 3.48 -6.16
CA ASN A 145 13.16 3.45 -5.23
C ASN A 145 14.48 3.16 -5.94
N LEU A 146 14.50 2.27 -6.94
CA LEU A 146 15.69 2.03 -7.76
C LEU A 146 16.12 3.31 -8.51
N LEU A 147 15.16 4.06 -9.04
CA LEU A 147 15.46 5.36 -9.67
C LEU A 147 16.02 6.36 -8.66
N LEU A 148 15.43 6.46 -7.47
CA LEU A 148 15.89 7.37 -6.41
C LEU A 148 17.29 7.02 -5.87
N LEU A 149 17.61 5.73 -5.75
CA LEU A 149 18.88 5.27 -5.17
C LEU A 149 20.04 5.35 -6.16
N TYR A 150 19.80 5.02 -7.43
CA TYR A 150 20.89 4.77 -8.38
C TYR A 150 20.94 5.75 -9.54
N THR A 151 19.92 6.59 -9.71
CA THR A 151 19.89 7.56 -10.81
C THR A 151 20.23 8.95 -10.29
N GLY A 152 21.09 9.68 -11.01
CA GLY A 152 21.39 11.09 -10.75
C GLY A 152 20.26 12.07 -11.13
N THR A 153 19.04 11.58 -11.35
CA THR A 153 17.86 12.39 -11.65
C THR A 153 17.41 13.17 -10.43
N ASN A 154 16.76 14.32 -10.65
CA ASN A 154 16.24 15.12 -9.55
C ASN A 154 15.21 14.32 -8.72
N PRO A 155 15.45 14.08 -7.41
CA PRO A 155 14.60 13.23 -6.58
C PRO A 155 13.16 13.76 -6.49
N LYS A 156 12.95 15.08 -6.57
CA LYS A 156 11.61 15.69 -6.58
C LYS A 156 10.77 15.20 -7.75
N ILE A 157 11.36 15.11 -8.94
CA ILE A 157 10.65 14.67 -10.15
C ILE A 157 10.25 13.20 -10.01
N VAL A 158 11.16 12.36 -9.54
CA VAL A 158 10.89 10.93 -9.34
C VAL A 158 9.78 10.73 -8.31
N ILE A 159 9.83 11.44 -7.17
CA ILE A 159 8.79 11.31 -6.13
C ILE A 159 7.42 11.80 -6.61
N ILE A 160 7.35 12.95 -7.30
CA ILE A 160 6.06 13.48 -7.79
C ILE A 160 5.46 12.55 -8.83
N THR A 161 6.27 12.06 -9.78
CA THR A 161 5.81 11.16 -10.83
C THR A 161 5.33 9.82 -10.26
N SER A 162 6.08 9.22 -9.33
CA SER A 162 5.66 7.98 -8.67
C SER A 162 4.39 8.19 -7.84
N PHE A 163 4.24 9.32 -7.14
CA PHE A 163 3.03 9.63 -6.38
C PHE A 163 1.80 9.71 -7.27
N ILE A 164 1.89 10.37 -8.43
CA ILE A 164 0.80 10.43 -9.42
C ILE A 164 0.42 9.02 -9.89
N VAL A 165 1.40 8.18 -10.22
CA VAL A 165 1.15 6.81 -10.68
C VAL A 165 0.47 5.98 -9.60
N ILE A 166 0.95 6.03 -8.36
CA ILE A 166 0.35 5.32 -7.22
C ILE A 166 -1.09 5.81 -6.98
N PHE A 167 -1.31 7.11 -7.03
CA PHE A 167 -2.64 7.69 -6.87
C PHE A 167 -3.61 7.17 -7.95
N LEU A 168 -3.18 7.15 -9.21
CA LEU A 168 -3.99 6.61 -10.32
C LEU A 168 -4.30 5.12 -10.13
N ILE A 169 -3.34 4.31 -9.71
CA ILE A 169 -3.54 2.87 -9.45
C ILE A 169 -4.60 2.66 -8.38
N ASN A 170 -4.52 3.38 -7.27
CA ASN A 170 -5.48 3.26 -6.17
C ASN A 170 -6.87 3.79 -6.56
N LEU A 171 -6.93 4.87 -7.36
CA LEU A 171 -8.19 5.39 -7.90
C LEU A 171 -8.88 4.37 -8.81
N ILE A 172 -8.12 3.73 -9.72
CA ILE A 172 -8.63 2.63 -10.56
C ILE A 172 -9.14 1.48 -9.69
N GLY A 173 -8.41 1.13 -8.62
CA GLY A 173 -8.82 0.10 -7.68
C GLY A 173 -10.14 0.42 -6.98
N PHE A 174 -10.29 1.65 -6.51
CA PHE A 174 -11.52 2.14 -5.91
C PHE A 174 -12.69 2.15 -6.91
N ALA A 175 -12.49 2.70 -8.12
CA ALA A 175 -13.51 2.75 -9.16
C ALA A 175 -13.97 1.34 -9.58
N THR A 176 -13.05 0.39 -9.70
CA THR A 176 -13.36 -1.01 -10.01
C THR A 176 -14.19 -1.66 -8.90
N SER A 177 -13.90 -1.31 -7.64
CA SER A 177 -14.62 -1.82 -6.47
C SER A 177 -16.06 -1.31 -6.47
N PHE A 178 -16.22 0.00 -6.67
CA PHE A 178 -17.53 0.63 -6.78
C PHE A 178 -18.38 -0.01 -7.89
N ARG A 179 -17.78 -0.27 -9.06
CA ARG A 179 -18.49 -0.92 -10.19
C ARG A 179 -18.90 -2.36 -9.89
N ASN A 180 -18.07 -3.14 -9.20
CA ASN A 180 -18.37 -4.54 -8.88
C ASN A 180 -19.48 -4.67 -7.82
N TYR A 181 -19.52 -3.79 -6.82
CA TYR A 181 -20.48 -3.84 -5.72
C TYR A 181 -21.68 -2.89 -5.88
N GLN A 182 -21.80 -2.21 -7.02
CA GLN A 182 -22.84 -1.20 -7.28
C GLN A 182 -24.27 -1.69 -6.99
N LYS A 183 -24.59 -2.94 -7.31
CA LYS A 183 -25.94 -3.51 -7.10
C LYS A 183 -26.30 -3.66 -5.62
N ILE A 184 -25.30 -3.85 -4.76
CA ILE A 184 -25.47 -4.01 -3.30
C ILE A 184 -25.34 -2.64 -2.61
N ILE A 185 -24.48 -1.77 -3.15
CA ILE A 185 -24.24 -0.43 -2.60
C ILE A 185 -25.39 0.54 -2.91
N ASN A 186 -25.99 0.51 -4.10
CA ASN A 186 -27.05 1.45 -4.49
C ASN A 186 -28.24 1.51 -3.51
N PRO A 187 -28.81 0.40 -3.01
CA PRO A 187 -29.90 0.48 -2.04
C PRO A 187 -29.46 1.02 -0.67
N ASN A 188 -28.18 0.87 -0.31
CA ASN A 188 -27.62 1.26 0.99
C ASN A 188 -26.51 2.34 0.87
N PHE A 189 -26.62 3.23 -0.12
CA PHE A 189 -25.54 4.15 -0.49
C PHE A 189 -25.11 5.06 0.67
N PHE A 190 -26.07 5.47 1.52
CA PHE A 190 -25.78 6.29 2.69
C PHE A 190 -24.93 5.54 3.75
N TYR A 191 -25.18 4.25 3.97
CA TYR A 191 -24.38 3.43 4.87
C TYR A 191 -22.96 3.21 4.35
N PHE A 192 -22.83 3.01 3.03
CA PHE A 192 -21.52 2.92 2.39
C PHE A 192 -20.74 4.24 2.49
N LEU A 193 -21.40 5.38 2.29
CA LEU A 193 -20.79 6.70 2.46
C LEU A 193 -20.37 6.93 3.92
N LEU A 194 -21.21 6.57 4.88
CA LEU A 194 -20.90 6.69 6.31
C LEU A 194 -19.67 5.84 6.69
N TYR A 195 -19.57 4.63 6.15
CA TYR A 195 -18.40 3.76 6.31
C TYR A 195 -17.12 4.41 5.76
N LEU A 196 -17.14 4.91 4.52
CA LEU A 196 -15.99 5.58 3.90
C LEU A 196 -15.55 6.81 4.71
N CYS A 197 -16.51 7.62 5.14
CA CYS A 197 -16.24 8.81 5.93
C CYS A 197 -15.68 8.48 7.32
N ALA A 198 -16.27 7.52 8.03
CA ALA A 198 -15.90 7.21 9.40
C ALA A 198 -14.58 6.44 9.51
N LEU A 199 -14.33 5.50 8.60
CA LEU A 199 -13.20 4.58 8.72
C LEU A 199 -12.04 4.90 7.78
N GLU A 200 -12.35 5.46 6.62
CA GLU A 200 -11.32 5.79 5.64
C GLU A 200 -10.87 7.25 5.75
N ILE A 201 -11.77 8.21 5.82
CA ILE A 201 -11.44 9.65 5.79
C ILE A 201 -11.18 10.23 7.19
N ALA A 202 -12.03 9.91 8.18
CA ALA A 202 -11.94 10.51 9.51
C ALA A 202 -10.60 10.29 10.24
N PRO A 203 -9.92 9.12 10.14
CA PRO A 203 -8.61 8.95 10.77
C PRO A 203 -7.55 9.89 10.21
N TYR A 204 -7.60 10.20 8.91
CA TYR A 204 -6.67 11.16 8.31
C TYR A 204 -6.97 12.59 8.74
N VAL A 205 -8.26 12.96 8.88
CA VAL A 205 -8.67 14.28 9.38
C VAL A 205 -8.27 14.46 10.85
N LEU A 206 -8.44 13.43 11.67
CA LEU A 206 -8.01 13.44 13.07
C LEU A 206 -6.48 13.56 13.18
N LEU A 207 -5.73 12.80 12.38
CA LEU A 207 -4.27 12.92 12.32
C LEU A 207 -3.82 14.33 11.93
N TYR A 208 -4.43 14.92 10.89
CA TYR A 208 -4.13 16.29 10.49
C TYR A 208 -4.39 17.29 11.62
N LYS A 209 -5.52 17.15 12.32
CA LYS A 209 -5.85 18.01 13.45
C LYS A 209 -4.82 17.90 14.58
N VAL A 210 -4.43 16.69 14.97
CA VAL A 210 -3.43 16.45 16.01
C VAL A 210 -2.07 17.04 15.64
N ILE A 211 -1.63 16.86 14.38
CA ILE A 211 -0.37 17.44 13.89
C ILE A 211 -0.43 18.97 13.89
N SER A 212 -1.56 19.55 13.49
CA SER A 212 -1.75 21.01 13.47
C SER A 212 -1.81 21.62 14.87
N GLU A 213 -2.40 20.93 15.85
CA GLU A 213 -2.44 21.38 17.25
C GLU A 213 -1.08 21.24 17.94
N TYR A 214 -0.24 20.28 17.52
CA TYR A 214 1.12 20.09 18.05
C TYR A 214 2.17 21.01 17.40
N ASN A 215 1.88 21.60 16.24
CA ASN A 215 2.74 22.58 15.55
C ASN A 215 2.51 24.04 16.03
N ILE A 216 1.94 24.23 17.22
CA ILE A 216 1.81 25.50 17.94
C ILE A 216 2.55 25.37 19.27
#